data_AF-A0A5D0P236-F1
#
_entry.id   AF-A0A5D0P236-F1
#
_cell.length_a   1.000
_cell.length_b   1.000
_cell.length_c   1.000
_cell.angle_alpha   90.00
_cell.angle_beta   90.00
_cell.angle_gamma   90.00
#
_symmetry.space_group_name_H-M   'P 1'
#
loop_
_entity.id
_entity.type
_entity.pdbx_description
1 polymer ?
#
loop_
_entity_poly.entity_id
_entity_poly.type
_entity_poly.pdbx_seq_one_letter_code
_entity_poly.pdbx_strand_id
1 'polypeptide(L)' 'HADGRTVLLITHRLASVRYADRIYVLDHGRVVEQGDHDTLLTSGGLYADLYTLQASAYR' A
#
# COMPACT_ATOMS: atom_id res chain seq x y z
N HIS A 1 -16.07 -8.25 1.93
CA HIS A 1 -17.26 -8.07 1.09
C HIS A 1 -17.58 -6.59 1.06
N ALA A 2 -17.14 -5.89 0.01
CA ALA A 2 -17.35 -4.45 -0.18
C ALA A 2 -17.92 -4.13 -1.57
N ASP A 3 -18.42 -5.14 -2.29
CA ASP A 3 -18.85 -5.01 -3.67
C ASP A 3 -19.91 -3.91 -3.83
N GLY A 4 -19.68 -3.02 -4.80
CA GLY A 4 -20.54 -1.89 -5.10
C GLY A 4 -20.40 -0.69 -4.15
N ARG A 5 -19.40 -0.67 -3.26
CA ARG A 5 -19.16 0.45 -2.33
C ARG A 5 -17.77 1.04 -2.51
N THR A 6 -17.66 2.36 -2.35
CA THR A 6 -16.36 3.01 -2.22
C THR A 6 -15.81 2.74 -0.83
N VAL A 7 -14.60 2.18 -0.75
CA VAL A 7 -13.90 1.91 0.51
C VAL A 7 -12.61 2.72 0.56
N LEU A 8 -12.42 3.45 1.65
CA LEU A 8 -11.16 4.11 1.98
C LEU A 8 -10.52 3.38 3.16
N LEU A 9 -9.40 2.69 2.91
CA LEU A 9 -8.62 2.00 3.93
C LEU A 9 -7.39 2.84 4.29
N ILE A 10 -7.30 3.27 5.55
CA ILE A 10 -6.10 3.89 6.12
C ILE A 10 -5.55 2.90 7.14
N THR A 11 -4.35 2.37 6.91
CA THR A 11 -3.78 1.32 7.76
C THR A 11 -2.26 1.42 7.83
N HIS A 12 -1.73 1.05 8.98
CA HIS A 12 -0.30 0.80 9.14
C HIS A 12 0.08 -0.63 8.72
N ARG A 13 -0.89 -1.54 8.56
CA ARG A 13 -0.68 -2.93 8.18
C ARG A 13 -0.78 -3.10 6.67
N LEU A 14 0.37 -3.13 6.01
CA LEU A 14 0.53 -3.26 4.57
C LEU A 14 0.04 -4.59 4.01
N ALA A 15 -0.05 -5.65 4.82
CA ALA A 15 -0.59 -6.95 4.41
C ALA A 15 -2.02 -6.87 3.83
N SER A 16 -2.85 -5.94 4.34
CA SER A 16 -4.22 -5.74 3.87
C SER A 16 -4.30 -4.80 2.65
N VAL A 17 -3.26 -3.99 2.43
CA VAL A 17 -3.21 -2.98 1.36
C VAL A 17 -3.08 -3.64 -0.02
N ARG A 18 -2.51 -4.85 -0.10
CA ARG A 18 -2.33 -5.59 -1.37
C ARG A 18 -3.64 -5.88 -2.12
N TYR A 19 -4.78 -5.83 -1.43
CA TYR A 19 -6.10 -6.12 -2.01
C TYR A 19 -6.83 -4.86 -2.47
N ALA A 20 -6.24 -3.68 -2.29
CA ALA A 20 -6.85 -2.44 -2.74
C ALA A 20 -6.71 -2.29 -4.26
N ASP A 21 -7.77 -1.80 -4.90
CA ASP A 21 -7.75 -1.48 -6.33
C ASP A 21 -6.75 -0.34 -6.65
N ARG A 22 -6.53 0.54 -5.67
CA ARG A 22 -5.57 1.64 -5.76
C ARG A 22 -4.98 1.97 -4.40
N ILE A 23 -3.69 2.22 -4.39
CA ILE A 23 -2.89 2.56 -3.22
C ILE A 23 -2.32 3.96 -3.41
N TYR A 24 -2.33 4.75 -2.34
CA TYR A 24 -1.73 6.07 -2.27
C TYR A 24 -0.74 6.09 -1.11
N VAL A 25 0.53 6.39 -1.41
CA VAL A 25 1.56 6.53 -0.38
C VAL A 25 1.70 8.00 -0.03
N LEU A 26 1.56 8.29 1.25
CA LEU A 26 1.73 9.64 1.79
C LEU A 26 3.10 9.75 2.46
N ASP A 27 3.82 10.82 2.13
CA ASP A 27 5.01 11.25 2.84
C ASP A 27 4.99 12.76 3.01
N HIS A 28 5.31 13.24 4.22
CA HIS A 28 5.26 14.67 4.59
C HIS A 28 3.99 15.42 4.14
N GLY A 29 2.82 14.77 4.22
CA GLY A 29 1.53 15.35 3.85
C GLY A 29 1.27 15.46 2.35
N ARG A 30 2.06 14.78 1.51
CA ARG A 30 1.90 14.75 0.06
C ARG A 30 1.80 13.31 -0.44
N VAL A 31 1.06 13.11 -1.53
CA VAL A 31 1.07 11.84 -2.25
C VAL A 31 2.38 11.75 -3.02
N VAL A 32 3.23 10.81 -2.64
CA VAL A 32 4.54 10.58 -3.28
C VAL A 32 4.49 9.44 -4.29
N GLU A 33 3.62 8.45 -4.09
CA GLU A 33 3.41 7.34 -5.00
C GLU A 33 1.91 6.97 -5.09
N GLN A 34 1.51 6.47 -6.26
CA GLN A 34 0.18 5.92 -6.48
C GLN A 34 0.22 4.76 -7.49
N GLY A 35 -0.59 3.73 -7.27
CA GLY A 35 -0.65 2.58 -8.17
C GLY A 35 -1.38 1.39 -7.54
N ASP A 36 -1.37 0.25 -8.22
CA ASP A 36 -1.72 -1.03 -7.60
C ASP A 36 -0.50 -1.62 -6.85
N HIS A 37 -0.73 -2.73 -6.15
CA HIS A 37 0.31 -3.39 -5.35
C HIS A 37 1.52 -3.78 -6.19
N ASP A 38 1.30 -4.45 -7.33
CA ASP A 38 2.35 -5.05 -8.12
C ASP A 38 3.23 -3.99 -8.80
N THR A 39 2.61 -2.91 -9.29
CA THR A 39 3.31 -1.78 -9.91
C THR A 39 4.18 -1.06 -8.89
N LEU A 40 3.64 -0.77 -7.70
CA LEU A 40 4.39 -0.08 -6.66
C LEU A 40 5.51 -0.95 -6.08
N LEU A 41 5.27 -2.25 -5.91
CA LEU A 41 6.30 -3.18 -5.45
C LEU A 41 7.45 -3.28 -6.47
N THR A 42 7.12 -3.39 -7.76
CA THR A 42 8.10 -3.47 -8.85
C THR A 42 8.87 -2.16 -9.03
N SER A 43 8.25 -1.02 -8.72
CA SER A 43 8.90 0.29 -8.79
C SER A 43 10.02 0.48 -7.77
N GLY A 44 10.06 -0.34 -6.70
CA GLY A 44 11.12 -0.30 -5.69
C GLY A 44 11.17 1.01 -4.89
N GLY A 45 10.05 1.73 -4.80
CA GLY A 45 9.93 2.99 -4.06
C GLY A 45 9.66 2.79 -2.57
N LEU A 46 9.21 3.86 -1.92
CA LEU A 46 8.85 3.89 -0.49
C LEU A 46 7.80 2.84 -0.15
N TYR A 47 6.85 2.57 -1.05
CA TYR A 47 5.89 1.48 -0.84
C TYR A 47 6.57 0.12 -0.65
N ALA A 48 7.50 -0.22 -1.54
CA ALA A 48 8.21 -1.50 -1.55
C ALA A 48 9.09 -1.65 -0.31
N ASP A 49 9.77 -0.57 0.09
CA ASP A 49 10.58 -0.52 1.31
C ASP A 49 9.74 -0.79 2.56
N LEU A 50 8.63 -0.06 2.73
CA LEU A 50 7.72 -0.22 3.86
C LEU A 50 7.10 -1.63 3.88
N TYR A 51 6.67 -2.13 2.72
CA TYR A 51 6.10 -3.47 2.59
C TYR A 51 7.11 -4.55 3.01
N THR A 52 8.35 -4.45 2.54
CA THR A 52 9.43 -5.39 2.85
C THR A 52 9.79 -5.36 4.33
N LEU A 53 9.90 -4.16 4.91
CA LEU A 53 10.19 -3.96 6.33
C LEU A 53 9.13 -4.60 7.22
N GLN A 54 7.85 -4.47 6.86
CA GLN A 54 6.79 -5.08 7.64
C GLN A 54 6.68 -6.59 7.41
N ALA A 55 6.95 -7.08 6.20
CA ALA A 55 6.97 -8.50 5.89
C ALA A 55 8.08 -9.26 6.63
N SER A 56 9.25 -8.63 6.84
CA SER A 56 10.37 -9.23 7.58
C SER A 56 10.10 -9.31 9.09
N ALA A 57 9.30 -8.40 9.64
CA ALA A 57 8.92 -8.39 11.06
C ALA A 57 7.99 -9.56 11.47
N TYR A 58 7.42 -10.30 10.51
CA TYR A 58 6.61 -11.50 10.75
C TYR A 58 7.40 -12.81 10.55
N ARG A 59 8.72 -12.75 10.33
CA ARG A 59 9.59 -13.91 10.21
C ARG A 59 10.24 -14.27 11.54
#